data_AF-A0A960B6Q6-F1
#
_entry.id   AF-A0A960B6Q6-F1
#
_cell.length_a   1.000
_cell.length_b   1.000
_cell.length_c   1.000
_cell.angle_alpha   90.00
_cell.angle_beta   90.00
_cell.angle_gamma   90.00
#
_symmetry.space_group_name_H-M   'P 1'
#
loop_
_entity.id
_entity.type
_entity.pdbx_description
1 polymer ?
#
loop_
_entity_poly.entity_id
_entity_poly.type
_entity_poly.pdbx_seq_one_letter_code
_entity_poly.pdbx_strand_id
1 'polypeptide(L)'
;MFPIALPGRLALGTVRRLGPSLLMVVGSGATAWRRCNWRIADFRGVPSGLLAAAFLRRVARRPGRGRAGPDLRNAELSALPGGRHNCADGTRAGLWLASAGMKNDALAHPARGLLVGYLLAFLLPWTVWSTTIAEQNGLIDWHVPQSLAFWVGLPVAYLVAAATSGGRPALADLVSRMLRWRVGWRPYVAALGLPLVVWLGGVLGGGAAGEVTPMDQLPVTVLIEFALFWLTEEAMWRGFVLPRVELWMSRGAAGVVVGAAWALWHLPLFAIAGSFQSSVPFLGFAVLTVATAVILSWLFHLGSGSVLVCALYHCLVDVAFASTGVLSASATAFWTVVALHVLAAAVLWWRGGLRRAVPAT
;
A
#
# COMPACT_ATOMS: atom_id res chain seq x y z
N MET A 1 -53.59 5.33 41.69
CA MET A 1 -52.82 6.08 42.70
C MET A 1 -52.14 7.23 41.97
N PHE A 2 -52.68 8.43 42.16
CA PHE A 2 -52.26 9.74 41.65
C PHE A 2 -51.40 10.41 42.78
N PRO A 3 -50.75 11.61 42.66
CA PRO A 3 -50.49 12.44 41.46
C PRO A 3 -49.24 13.39 41.51
N ILE A 4 -49.15 14.30 40.49
CA ILE A 4 -48.59 15.70 40.40
C ILE A 4 -47.05 15.94 40.53
N ALA A 5 -46.36 16.91 39.91
CA ALA A 5 -46.74 18.14 39.18
C ALA A 5 -45.60 18.73 38.31
N LEU A 6 -45.99 19.43 37.23
CA LEU A 6 -45.28 20.54 36.55
C LEU A 6 -45.66 21.87 37.24
N PRO A 7 -44.88 22.97 37.18
CA PRO A 7 -45.00 23.90 36.04
C PRO A 7 -43.75 24.78 35.72
N GLY A 8 -43.75 25.40 34.52
CA GLY A 8 -42.89 26.55 34.23
C GLY A 8 -42.64 26.84 32.76
N ARG A 9 -43.62 27.48 32.09
CA ARG A 9 -43.44 28.11 30.77
C ARG A 9 -42.63 29.41 30.90
N LEU A 10 -41.82 29.73 29.89
CA LEU A 10 -41.67 31.09 29.34
C LEU A 10 -41.12 31.01 27.91
N ALA A 11 -41.51 32.01 27.12
CA ALA A 11 -41.81 31.91 25.70
C ALA A 11 -40.72 32.44 24.76
N LEU A 12 -40.82 31.99 23.51
CA LEU A 12 -40.47 32.60 22.22
C LEU A 12 -39.61 33.88 22.20
N GLY A 13 -38.48 33.81 21.49
CA GLY A 13 -37.70 34.96 21.03
C GLY A 13 -36.88 34.64 19.77
N THR A 14 -37.51 34.84 18.61
CA THR A 14 -36.92 35.35 17.35
C THR A 14 -35.58 34.79 16.83
N VAL A 15 -35.68 34.02 15.74
CA VAL A 15 -34.62 33.88 14.74
C VAL A 15 -34.28 35.26 14.18
N ARG A 16 -33.04 35.72 14.40
CA ARG A 16 -32.41 36.79 13.61
C ARG A 16 -31.08 36.31 13.07
N ARG A 17 -30.98 36.23 11.74
CA ARG A 17 -29.70 36.32 11.03
C ARG A 17 -29.10 37.69 11.32
N LEU A 18 -27.93 37.73 11.91
CA LEU A 18 -27.02 38.86 11.81
C LEU A 18 -25.64 38.33 11.41
N GLY A 19 -25.13 38.93 10.34
CA GLY A 19 -23.85 38.63 9.73
C GLY A 19 -22.66 39.09 10.58
N PRO A 20 -21.47 39.12 9.95
CA PRO A 20 -20.20 38.89 10.61
C PRO A 20 -19.69 40.15 11.29
N SER A 21 -19.28 40.08 12.56
CA SER A 21 -18.13 40.82 13.13
C SER A 21 -17.97 40.61 14.63
N LEU A 22 -16.72 40.37 15.02
CA LEU A 22 -16.06 40.62 16.31
C LEU A 22 -16.66 40.02 17.60
N LEU A 23 -15.94 39.03 18.14
CA LEU A 23 -15.82 38.86 19.59
C LEU A 23 -14.36 39.08 19.99
N MET A 24 -14.15 40.09 20.83
CA MET A 24 -12.92 40.40 21.53
C MET A 24 -12.87 39.54 22.80
N VAL A 25 -11.85 38.69 22.93
CA VAL A 25 -11.47 38.08 24.21
C VAL A 25 -10.04 38.51 24.49
N VAL A 26 -9.89 39.22 25.60
CA VAL A 26 -8.62 39.65 26.19
C VAL A 26 -8.05 38.47 26.99
N GLY A 27 -6.83 38.06 26.68
CA GLY A 27 -6.08 37.02 27.39
C GLY A 27 -4.63 36.99 26.91
N SER A 28 -3.73 37.41 27.80
CA SER A 28 -2.31 37.73 27.63
C SER A 28 -1.43 36.62 27.03
N GLY A 29 -0.57 36.99 26.07
CA GLY A 29 0.55 36.15 25.61
C GLY A 29 1.06 36.56 24.23
N ALA A 30 1.98 37.51 24.18
CA ALA A 30 2.57 38.02 22.95
C ALA A 30 3.50 36.99 22.28
N THR A 31 3.29 36.68 21.00
CA THR A 31 4.36 36.73 19.96
C THR A 31 3.76 36.57 18.54
N ALA A 32 3.71 37.70 17.84
CA ALA A 32 3.81 37.89 16.38
C ALA A 32 3.04 36.93 15.43
N TRP A 33 1.76 37.23 15.20
CA TRP A 33 1.09 36.86 13.95
C TRP A 33 1.30 37.97 12.90
N ARG A 34 2.07 37.70 11.84
CA ARG A 34 2.02 38.53 10.62
C ARG A 34 0.74 38.17 9.87
N ARG A 35 -0.17 39.14 9.73
CA ARG A 35 -1.30 39.09 8.79
C ARG A 35 -0.75 39.07 7.36
N CYS A 36 -1.03 38.02 6.58
CA CYS A 36 -1.01 38.12 5.12
C CYS A 36 -2.45 38.28 4.65
N ASN A 37 -2.78 39.52 4.24
CA ASN A 37 -3.95 39.82 3.43
C ASN A 37 -3.77 39.16 2.05
N TRP A 38 -4.63 38.22 1.69
CA TRP A 38 -4.76 37.79 0.30
C TRP A 38 -5.86 38.63 -0.36
N ARG A 39 -5.46 39.56 -1.22
CA ARG A 39 -6.36 40.19 -2.20
C ARG A 39 -6.35 39.34 -3.47
N ILE A 40 -7.54 39.04 -3.97
CA ILE A 40 -7.81 38.49 -5.30
C ILE A 40 -7.87 39.68 -6.27
N ALA A 41 -6.98 39.69 -7.26
CA ALA A 41 -6.92 40.48 -8.51
C ALA A 41 -5.43 40.51 -8.90
N ASP A 42 -4.96 40.27 -10.11
CA ASP A 42 -5.50 40.04 -11.44
C ASP A 42 -4.46 39.19 -12.17
N PHE A 43 -4.85 38.32 -13.10
CA PHE A 43 -4.22 38.20 -14.42
C PHE A 43 -5.08 37.24 -15.26
N ARG A 44 -6.02 37.86 -15.98
CA ARG A 44 -6.63 37.27 -17.17
C ARG A 44 -5.69 37.50 -18.35
N GLY A 45 -5.43 36.45 -19.12
CA GLY A 45 -5.17 36.56 -20.56
C GLY A 45 -3.71 36.46 -21.03
N VAL A 46 -3.59 35.84 -22.21
CA VAL A 46 -2.45 35.71 -23.16
C VAL A 46 -1.85 34.29 -23.22
N PRO A 47 -1.71 33.69 -24.43
CA PRO A 47 -2.29 32.38 -24.76
C PRO A 47 -1.28 31.26 -25.08
N SER A 48 -1.85 30.08 -25.33
CA SER A 48 -1.23 28.85 -25.80
C SER A 48 -0.52 28.96 -27.17
N GLY A 49 0.73 28.50 -27.23
CA GLY A 49 1.41 28.09 -28.46
C GLY A 49 2.93 28.30 -28.45
N LEU A 50 3.68 27.22 -28.77
CA LEU A 50 5.05 27.20 -29.37
C LEU A 50 6.19 27.65 -28.42
N LEU A 51 7.36 27.01 -28.24
CA LEU A 51 8.20 25.99 -28.90
C LEU A 51 9.12 25.40 -27.80
N ALA A 52 9.34 24.09 -27.70
CA ALA A 52 10.38 23.32 -28.40
C ALA A 52 11.83 23.88 -28.32
N ALA A 53 12.70 23.06 -27.69
CA ALA A 53 14.14 22.95 -27.87
C ALA A 53 15.06 24.11 -27.39
N ALA A 54 15.85 23.83 -26.35
CA ALA A 54 17.32 23.74 -26.40
C ALA A 54 17.96 24.03 -25.03
N PHE A 55 18.46 23.00 -24.32
CA PHE A 55 19.64 23.19 -23.46
C PHE A 55 20.38 21.87 -23.24
N LEU A 56 20.99 21.36 -24.31
CA LEU A 56 22.07 20.38 -24.21
C LEU A 56 23.40 21.10 -24.50
N ARG A 57 24.38 20.80 -23.63
CA ARG A 57 25.84 20.95 -23.77
C ARG A 57 26.45 22.30 -23.38
N ARG A 58 27.06 22.29 -22.17
CA ARG A 58 28.37 22.91 -21.96
C ARG A 58 29.19 22.16 -20.92
N VAL A 59 29.91 21.13 -21.37
CA VAL A 59 31.14 20.65 -20.73
C VAL A 59 32.14 20.41 -21.85
N ALA A 60 33.20 21.22 -21.89
CA ALA A 60 34.59 20.78 -22.02
C ALA A 60 35.51 21.96 -22.37
N ARG A 61 36.71 21.91 -21.77
CA ARG A 61 37.99 22.55 -22.14
C ARG A 61 38.39 23.84 -21.38
N ARG A 62 39.23 23.64 -20.36
CA ARG A 62 40.44 24.45 -20.02
C ARG A 62 41.67 23.87 -20.76
N PRO A 63 42.92 24.40 -20.69
CA PRO A 63 43.45 25.61 -20.01
C PRO A 63 44.41 26.49 -20.89
N GLY A 64 44.83 27.67 -20.38
CA GLY A 64 45.96 28.43 -20.95
C GLY A 64 46.39 29.69 -20.18
N ARG A 65 47.50 29.57 -19.43
CA ARG A 65 48.61 30.49 -19.06
C ARG A 65 48.40 32.00 -18.76
N GLY A 66 49.00 32.46 -17.64
CA GLY A 66 49.68 33.78 -17.55
C GLY A 66 49.83 34.47 -16.17
N ARG A 67 51.06 34.41 -15.58
CA ARG A 67 51.82 35.38 -14.70
C ARG A 67 51.16 36.02 -13.44
N ALA A 68 51.59 35.74 -12.19
CA ALA A 68 52.71 36.31 -11.36
C ALA A 68 52.51 37.80 -10.97
N GLY A 69 52.52 38.34 -9.74
CA GLY A 69 52.69 38.01 -8.29
C GLY A 69 52.36 39.33 -7.49
N PRO A 70 52.73 39.62 -6.22
CA PRO A 70 53.24 38.82 -5.10
C PRO A 70 52.45 38.96 -3.76
N ASP A 71 52.81 38.07 -2.83
CA ASP A 71 52.80 38.08 -1.35
C ASP A 71 52.15 39.23 -0.55
N LEU A 72 51.22 38.88 0.36
CA LEU A 72 51.02 39.56 1.67
C LEU A 72 50.63 38.52 2.73
N ARG A 73 51.55 38.29 3.66
CA ARG A 73 51.33 37.63 4.95
C ARG A 73 50.66 38.59 5.95
N ASN A 74 49.89 38.01 6.87
CA ASN A 74 49.41 38.56 8.15
C ASN A 74 48.30 39.61 8.14
N ALA A 75 47.08 39.19 8.49
CA ALA A 75 46.18 39.98 9.32
C ALA A 75 45.40 39.03 10.25
N GLU A 76 45.58 39.24 11.55
CA GLU A 76 44.95 38.54 12.65
C GLU A 76 43.44 38.81 12.77
N LEU A 77 42.80 37.88 13.47
CA LEU A 77 41.57 37.96 14.25
C LEU A 77 40.79 39.30 14.23
N SER A 78 39.55 39.22 13.75
CA SER A 78 38.43 39.89 14.40
C SER A 78 37.24 38.93 14.44
N ALA A 79 36.89 38.56 15.67
CA ALA A 79 35.67 37.86 16.03
C ALA A 79 34.44 38.77 15.82
N LEU A 80 33.27 38.11 15.70
CA LEU A 80 31.87 38.53 15.94
C LEU A 80 30.95 38.22 14.73
N PRO A 81 29.63 37.99 14.95
CA PRO A 81 29.02 36.89 15.68
C PRO A 81 28.06 36.08 14.78
N GLY A 82 27.56 34.95 15.29
CA GLY A 82 26.87 33.92 14.51
C GLY A 82 25.70 34.37 13.63
N GLY A 83 25.66 33.80 12.43
CA GLY A 83 24.50 33.76 11.55
C GLY A 83 24.27 32.32 11.09
N ARG A 84 23.36 31.61 11.78
CA ARG A 84 22.80 30.34 11.29
C ARG A 84 21.97 30.67 10.05
N HIS A 85 22.45 30.32 8.86
CA HIS A 85 21.61 30.20 7.68
C HIS A 85 21.42 28.73 7.33
N ASN A 86 20.49 28.12 8.09
CA ASN A 86 19.69 27.01 7.60
C ASN A 86 18.74 27.55 6.53
N CYS A 87 19.07 27.39 5.26
CA CYS A 87 18.04 27.30 4.23
C CYS A 87 17.69 25.82 4.07
N ALA A 88 16.80 25.42 4.98
CA ALA A 88 16.07 24.18 4.92
C ALA A 88 15.07 24.24 3.75
N ASP A 89 15.52 23.87 2.55
CA ASP A 89 14.63 23.34 1.51
C ASP A 89 14.37 21.83 1.74
N GLY A 90 14.18 21.49 3.02
CA GLY A 90 13.65 20.21 3.44
C GLY A 90 12.15 20.21 3.23
N THR A 91 11.72 19.99 1.98
CA THR A 91 10.33 19.68 1.67
C THR A 91 9.83 18.56 2.60
N ARG A 92 8.58 18.67 3.06
CA ARG A 92 7.89 17.66 3.89
C ARG A 92 7.98 16.22 3.32
N ALA A 93 8.35 16.06 2.05
CA ALA A 93 8.72 14.78 1.42
C ALA A 93 9.95 14.13 2.07
N GLY A 94 11.00 14.89 2.38
CA GLY A 94 12.21 14.39 3.04
C GLY A 94 11.95 13.89 4.46
N LEU A 95 11.04 14.53 5.20
CA LEU A 95 10.63 14.07 6.54
C LEU A 95 9.84 12.74 6.50
N TRP A 96 9.08 12.47 5.44
CA TRP A 96 8.35 11.20 5.33
C TRP A 96 9.27 10.04 4.93
N LEU A 97 10.13 10.25 3.92
CA LEU A 97 11.18 9.30 3.51
C LEU A 97 12.10 8.93 4.70
N ALA A 98 12.47 9.91 5.52
CA ALA A 98 13.25 9.71 6.74
C ALA A 98 12.46 8.97 7.84
N SER A 99 11.17 9.26 8.03
CA SER A 99 10.32 8.58 9.03
C SER A 99 10.03 7.11 8.71
N ALA A 100 10.11 6.73 7.42
CA ALA A 100 9.99 5.36 6.94
C ALA A 100 11.35 4.61 6.87
N GLY A 101 12.47 5.30 7.13
CA GLY A 101 13.81 4.73 7.03
C GLY A 101 14.28 4.42 5.60
N MET A 102 13.68 5.06 4.58
CA MET A 102 13.97 4.77 3.18
C MET A 102 15.19 5.58 2.72
N LYS A 103 16.29 4.89 2.39
CA LYS A 103 17.40 5.48 1.64
C LYS A 103 16.92 5.71 0.20
N ASN A 104 17.16 6.91 -0.36
CA ASN A 104 16.75 7.28 -1.73
C ASN A 104 17.15 6.23 -2.79
N ASP A 105 18.19 5.44 -2.54
CA ASP A 105 18.69 4.42 -3.47
C ASP A 105 17.81 3.16 -3.57
N ALA A 106 17.00 2.85 -2.56
CA ALA A 106 16.17 1.62 -2.55
C ALA A 106 15.05 1.65 -3.61
N LEU A 107 14.66 2.85 -4.06
CA LEU A 107 13.65 3.10 -5.07
C LEU A 107 14.24 3.86 -6.29
N ALA A 108 15.54 3.71 -6.56
CA ALA A 108 16.24 4.47 -7.62
C ALA A 108 15.63 4.28 -9.03
N HIS A 109 15.22 3.05 -9.38
CA HIS A 109 14.58 2.74 -10.67
C HIS A 109 13.25 2.00 -10.49
N PRO A 110 12.20 2.67 -9.99
CA PRO A 110 10.99 2.00 -9.54
C PRO A 110 10.17 1.46 -10.73
N ALA A 111 10.14 2.17 -11.88
CA ALA A 111 9.46 1.70 -13.09
C ALA A 111 10.12 0.44 -13.68
N ARG A 112 11.46 0.41 -13.75
CA ARG A 112 12.21 -0.79 -14.16
C ARG A 112 11.96 -1.96 -13.21
N GLY A 113 11.96 -1.70 -11.91
CA GLY A 113 11.65 -2.71 -10.90
C GLY A 113 10.25 -3.29 -11.05
N LEU A 114 9.24 -2.44 -11.28
CA LEU A 114 7.87 -2.90 -11.54
C LEU A 114 7.78 -3.71 -12.83
N LEU A 115 8.40 -3.26 -13.92
CA LEU A 115 8.40 -3.99 -15.19
C LEU A 115 9.01 -5.38 -15.02
N VAL A 116 10.23 -5.47 -14.49
CA VAL A 116 10.91 -6.76 -14.26
C VAL A 116 10.12 -7.63 -13.28
N GLY A 117 9.62 -7.04 -12.20
CA GLY A 117 8.86 -7.75 -11.17
C GLY A 117 7.58 -8.36 -11.73
N TYR A 118 6.73 -7.58 -12.40
CA TYR A 118 5.50 -8.11 -12.99
C TYR A 118 5.77 -9.12 -14.11
N LEU A 119 6.75 -8.88 -14.97
CA LEU A 119 7.11 -9.83 -16.03
C LEU A 119 7.51 -11.19 -15.43
N LEU A 120 8.40 -11.21 -14.44
CA LEU A 120 8.84 -12.48 -13.84
C LEU A 120 7.76 -13.12 -12.96
N ALA A 121 7.02 -12.32 -12.19
CA ALA A 121 5.95 -12.84 -11.33
C ALA A 121 4.79 -13.45 -12.12
N PHE A 122 4.56 -13.02 -13.36
CA PHE A 122 3.60 -13.67 -14.26
C PHE A 122 4.26 -14.84 -14.99
N LEU A 123 5.38 -14.61 -15.69
CA LEU A 123 6.01 -15.59 -16.57
C LEU A 123 6.39 -16.88 -15.84
N LEU A 124 7.00 -16.80 -14.66
CA LEU A 124 7.49 -17.99 -13.95
C LEU A 124 6.33 -18.89 -13.46
N PRO A 125 5.37 -18.39 -12.64
CA PRO A 125 4.20 -19.19 -12.24
C PRO A 125 3.35 -19.65 -13.42
N TRP A 126 3.13 -18.80 -14.43
CA TRP A 126 2.31 -19.18 -15.58
C TRP A 126 2.98 -20.29 -16.39
N THR A 127 4.30 -20.30 -16.50
CA THR A 127 5.01 -21.42 -17.15
C THR A 127 4.77 -22.72 -16.39
N VAL A 128 4.90 -22.70 -15.06
CA VAL A 128 4.64 -23.87 -14.20
C VAL A 128 3.20 -24.37 -14.40
N TRP A 129 2.20 -23.50 -14.23
CA TRP A 129 0.80 -23.87 -14.36
C TRP A 129 0.40 -24.29 -15.78
N SER A 130 1.01 -23.68 -16.80
CA SER A 130 0.77 -24.07 -18.20
C SER A 130 1.20 -25.52 -18.47
N THR A 131 2.22 -26.03 -17.78
CA THR A 131 2.59 -27.46 -17.91
C THR A 131 1.50 -28.38 -17.35
N THR A 132 0.91 -28.04 -16.19
CA THR A 132 -0.24 -28.80 -15.66
C THR A 132 -1.45 -28.72 -16.58
N ILE A 133 -1.75 -27.53 -17.13
CA ILE A 133 -2.84 -27.38 -18.10
C ILE A 133 -2.58 -28.24 -19.34
N ALA A 134 -1.36 -28.20 -19.88
CA ALA A 134 -0.97 -28.98 -21.05
C ALA A 134 -1.09 -30.49 -20.79
N GLU A 135 -0.66 -30.96 -19.62
CA GLU A 135 -0.80 -32.36 -19.20
C GLU A 135 -2.27 -32.78 -19.10
N GLN A 136 -3.11 -31.99 -18.43
CA GLN A 136 -4.54 -32.29 -18.27
C GLN A 136 -5.31 -32.30 -19.60
N ASN A 137 -4.79 -31.61 -20.62
CA ASN A 137 -5.34 -31.62 -21.99
C ASN A 137 -4.68 -32.66 -22.91
N GLY A 138 -3.79 -33.52 -22.40
CA GLY A 138 -3.12 -34.57 -23.16
C GLY A 138 -2.10 -34.07 -24.19
N LEU A 139 -1.56 -32.85 -24.01
CA LEU A 139 -0.53 -32.28 -24.90
C LEU A 139 0.88 -32.75 -24.52
N ILE A 140 1.09 -33.07 -23.24
CA ILE A 140 2.34 -33.60 -22.68
C ILE A 140 2.00 -34.62 -21.57
N ASP A 141 2.94 -35.51 -21.25
CA ASP A 141 2.75 -36.56 -20.22
C ASP A 141 3.45 -36.23 -18.88
N TRP A 142 3.78 -34.96 -18.66
CA TRP A 142 4.47 -34.49 -17.46
C TRP A 142 4.07 -33.06 -17.12
N HIS A 143 4.23 -32.67 -15.85
CA HIS A 143 4.09 -31.29 -15.42
C HIS A 143 5.17 -30.89 -14.40
N VAL A 144 5.37 -29.58 -14.26
CA VAL A 144 6.20 -29.00 -13.21
C VAL A 144 5.39 -28.91 -11.93
N PRO A 145 5.90 -29.35 -10.76
CA PRO A 145 5.17 -29.27 -9.50
C PRO A 145 4.69 -27.84 -9.19
N GLN A 146 3.39 -27.70 -8.92
CA GLN A 146 2.76 -26.37 -8.72
C GLN A 146 3.40 -25.57 -7.58
N SER A 147 3.94 -26.24 -6.56
CA SER A 147 4.65 -25.61 -5.45
C SER A 147 5.81 -24.71 -5.90
N LEU A 148 6.45 -25.02 -7.03
CA LEU A 148 7.55 -24.22 -7.58
C LEU A 148 7.10 -22.84 -8.09
N ALA A 149 5.82 -22.69 -8.49
CA ALA A 149 5.27 -21.38 -8.85
C ALA A 149 5.37 -20.39 -7.68
N PHE A 150 5.08 -20.87 -6.46
CA PHE A 150 5.10 -20.06 -5.25
C PHE A 150 6.49 -19.99 -4.63
N TRP A 151 7.10 -21.15 -4.31
CA TRP A 151 8.33 -21.22 -3.52
C TRP A 151 9.60 -20.85 -4.29
N VAL A 152 9.53 -20.80 -5.63
CA VAL A 152 10.66 -20.39 -6.48
C VAL A 152 10.28 -19.22 -7.37
N GLY A 153 9.17 -19.31 -8.10
CA GLY A 153 8.76 -18.30 -9.08
C GLY A 153 8.67 -16.89 -8.48
N LEU A 154 7.87 -16.71 -7.42
CA LEU A 154 7.70 -15.40 -6.78
C LEU A 154 8.98 -14.90 -6.06
N PRO A 155 9.71 -15.73 -5.28
CA PRO A 155 11.00 -15.35 -4.72
C PRO A 155 12.02 -14.88 -5.75
N VAL A 156 12.18 -15.61 -6.85
CA VAL A 156 13.06 -15.20 -7.94
C VAL A 156 12.59 -13.87 -8.52
N ALA A 157 11.29 -13.69 -8.74
CA ALA A 157 10.73 -12.47 -9.29
C ALA A 157 11.05 -11.23 -8.42
N TYR A 158 10.72 -11.24 -7.13
CA TYR A 158 10.97 -10.07 -6.28
C TYR A 158 12.45 -9.82 -6.01
N LEU A 159 13.28 -10.86 -5.89
CA LEU A 159 14.72 -10.72 -5.64
C LEU A 159 15.44 -10.13 -6.87
N VAL A 160 15.16 -10.67 -8.06
CA VAL A 160 15.74 -10.16 -9.31
C VAL A 160 15.24 -8.75 -9.60
N ALA A 161 13.96 -8.48 -9.38
CA ALA A 161 13.41 -7.13 -9.58
C ALA A 161 14.00 -6.11 -8.60
N ALA A 162 14.23 -6.47 -7.34
CA ALA A 162 14.93 -5.63 -6.37
C ALA A 162 16.39 -5.40 -6.76
N ALA A 163 17.13 -6.46 -7.11
CA ALA A 163 18.52 -6.38 -7.50
C ALA A 163 18.73 -5.50 -8.74
N THR A 164 17.86 -5.62 -9.74
CA THR A 164 17.96 -4.87 -11.01
C THR A 164 17.42 -3.45 -10.96
N SER A 165 16.63 -3.10 -9.93
CA SER A 165 16.07 -1.74 -9.77
C SER A 165 16.88 -0.84 -8.84
N GLY A 166 17.39 -1.37 -7.74
CA GLY A 166 18.15 -0.58 -6.77
C GLY A 166 19.24 -1.37 -6.05
N GLY A 167 19.61 -2.55 -6.56
CA GLY A 167 20.73 -3.35 -6.05
C GLY A 167 20.60 -3.72 -4.57
N ARG A 168 21.73 -3.66 -3.86
CA ARG A 168 21.81 -3.97 -2.42
C ARG A 168 20.86 -3.13 -1.56
N PRO A 169 20.75 -1.79 -1.74
CA PRO A 169 19.76 -0.98 -1.02
C PRO A 169 18.31 -1.48 -1.17
N ALA A 170 17.87 -1.80 -2.39
CA ALA A 170 16.51 -2.28 -2.64
C ALA A 170 16.25 -3.66 -2.00
N LEU A 171 17.24 -4.56 -2.06
CA LEU A 171 17.17 -5.87 -1.39
C LEU A 171 17.10 -5.73 0.13
N ALA A 172 17.93 -4.86 0.71
CA ALA A 172 17.94 -4.63 2.15
C ALA A 172 16.62 -4.01 2.64
N ASP A 173 16.03 -3.08 1.87
CA ASP A 173 14.70 -2.52 2.17
C ASP A 173 13.61 -3.61 2.12
N LEU A 174 13.61 -4.45 1.09
CA LEU A 174 12.64 -5.56 0.96
C LEU A 174 12.74 -6.52 2.14
N VAL A 175 13.94 -7.01 2.46
CA VAL A 175 14.17 -7.91 3.60
C VAL A 175 13.81 -7.23 4.91
N SER A 176 14.11 -5.93 5.07
CA SER A 176 13.71 -5.17 6.26
C SER A 176 12.19 -5.19 6.46
N ARG A 177 11.40 -5.01 5.40
CA ARG A 177 9.92 -5.08 5.44
C ARG A 177 9.42 -6.49 5.72
N MET A 178 10.07 -7.51 5.14
CA MET A 178 9.78 -8.92 5.40
C MET A 178 10.01 -9.31 6.86
N LEU A 179 11.03 -8.76 7.53
CA LEU A 179 11.39 -9.10 8.91
C LEU A 179 10.83 -8.12 9.95
N ARG A 180 10.02 -7.14 9.54
CA ARG A 180 9.53 -6.07 10.41
C ARG A 180 8.38 -6.54 11.29
N TRP A 181 8.68 -7.05 12.48
CA TRP A 181 7.66 -7.50 13.46
C TRP A 181 7.34 -6.46 14.56
N ARG A 182 8.25 -5.52 14.83
CA ARG A 182 8.07 -4.51 15.91
C ARG A 182 7.27 -3.30 15.42
N VAL A 183 5.95 -3.43 15.33
CA VAL A 183 5.05 -2.41 14.73
C VAL A 183 3.88 -1.97 15.63
N GLY A 184 3.98 -2.26 16.93
CA GLY A 184 2.90 -2.03 17.89
C GLY A 184 1.78 -3.06 17.76
N TRP A 185 0.80 -3.03 18.66
CA TRP A 185 -0.25 -4.06 18.76
C TRP A 185 -1.45 -3.85 17.80
N ARG A 186 -1.74 -2.59 17.42
CA ARG A 186 -2.89 -2.23 16.58
C ARG A 186 -2.96 -2.97 15.23
N PRO A 187 -1.85 -3.13 14.47
CA PRO A 187 -1.85 -3.87 13.22
C PRO A 187 -2.17 -5.35 13.43
N TYR A 188 -1.65 -5.97 14.49
CA TYR A 188 -1.93 -7.37 14.82
C TYR A 188 -3.39 -7.57 15.22
N VAL A 189 -3.97 -6.67 16.02
CA VAL A 189 -5.40 -6.74 16.37
C VAL A 189 -6.27 -6.58 15.13
N ALA A 190 -5.91 -5.72 14.18
CA ALA A 190 -6.63 -5.62 12.92
C ALA A 190 -6.47 -6.87 12.04
N ALA A 191 -5.25 -7.41 11.95
CA ALA A 191 -4.92 -8.62 11.20
C ALA A 191 -5.64 -9.87 11.74
N LEU A 192 -5.89 -9.93 13.05
CA LEU A 192 -6.63 -11.01 13.70
C LEU A 192 -8.14 -10.78 13.69
N GLY A 193 -8.58 -9.54 13.93
CA GLY A 193 -9.99 -9.21 14.12
C GLY A 193 -10.81 -9.22 12.82
N LEU A 194 -10.24 -8.77 11.70
CA LEU A 194 -10.96 -8.73 10.42
C LEU A 194 -11.27 -10.14 9.88
N PRO A 195 -10.33 -11.11 9.88
CA PRO A 195 -10.63 -12.49 9.49
C PRO A 195 -11.68 -13.16 10.38
N LEU A 196 -11.73 -12.83 11.69
CA LEU A 196 -12.78 -13.36 12.57
C LEU A 196 -14.19 -12.88 12.17
N VAL A 197 -14.33 -11.63 11.71
CA VAL A 197 -15.60 -11.13 11.17
C VAL A 197 -15.99 -11.87 9.90
N VAL A 198 -15.02 -12.14 9.03
CA VAL A 198 -15.21 -12.94 7.81
C VAL A 198 -15.62 -14.37 8.15
N TRP A 199 -14.91 -15.01 9.09
CA TRP A 199 -15.20 -16.35 9.58
C TRP A 199 -16.62 -16.43 10.12
N LEU A 200 -17.01 -15.50 11.00
CA LEU A 200 -18.37 -15.45 11.57
C LEU A 200 -19.42 -15.25 10.47
N GLY A 201 -19.15 -14.36 9.51
CA GLY A 201 -20.02 -14.16 8.35
C GLY A 201 -20.17 -15.41 7.49
N GLY A 202 -19.08 -16.18 7.32
CA GLY A 202 -19.11 -17.45 6.58
C GLY A 202 -19.90 -18.54 7.29
N VAL A 203 -19.76 -18.66 8.61
CA VAL A 203 -20.57 -19.59 9.42
C VAL A 203 -22.05 -19.21 9.36
N LEU A 204 -22.39 -17.94 9.63
CA LEU A 204 -23.78 -17.47 9.63
C LEU A 204 -24.40 -17.48 8.22
N GLY A 205 -23.58 -17.35 7.18
CA GLY A 205 -23.98 -17.44 5.78
C GLY A 205 -24.17 -18.87 5.26
N GLY A 206 -24.07 -19.89 6.13
CA GLY A 206 -24.31 -21.29 5.78
C GLY A 206 -23.09 -22.03 5.22
N GLY A 207 -21.87 -21.55 5.49
CA GLY A 207 -20.64 -22.18 5.00
C GLY A 207 -20.45 -23.63 5.46
N ALA A 208 -20.94 -24.00 6.65
CA ALA A 208 -20.73 -25.32 7.26
C ALA A 208 -21.28 -26.51 6.45
N ALA A 209 -21.97 -26.26 5.33
CA ALA A 209 -22.41 -27.27 4.38
C ALA A 209 -21.37 -27.59 3.27
N GLY A 210 -20.26 -26.86 3.20
CA GLY A 210 -19.17 -27.06 2.23
C GLY A 210 -18.07 -28.01 2.69
N GLU A 211 -17.04 -28.13 1.86
CA GLU A 211 -15.82 -28.86 2.23
C GLU A 211 -15.03 -28.06 3.28
N VAL A 212 -14.75 -28.68 4.43
CA VAL A 212 -14.12 -28.03 5.57
C VAL A 212 -12.82 -28.75 5.95
N THR A 213 -11.76 -27.97 6.18
CA THR A 213 -10.52 -28.51 6.75
C THR A 213 -10.76 -29.00 8.19
N PRO A 214 -10.40 -30.26 8.51
CA PRO A 214 -10.52 -30.81 9.86
C PRO A 214 -9.82 -29.96 10.93
N MET A 215 -10.44 -29.87 12.10
CA MET A 215 -9.97 -29.01 13.20
C MET A 215 -8.56 -29.36 13.70
N ASP A 216 -8.18 -30.63 13.65
CA ASP A 216 -6.85 -31.13 14.00
C ASP A 216 -5.77 -30.74 12.98
N GLN A 217 -6.15 -30.44 11.73
CA GLN A 217 -5.25 -29.99 10.68
C GLN A 217 -5.05 -28.45 10.68
N LEU A 218 -5.95 -27.68 11.30
CA LEU A 218 -5.86 -26.22 11.29
C LEU A 218 -4.52 -25.66 11.79
N PRO A 219 -3.87 -26.19 12.86
CA PRO A 219 -2.58 -25.66 13.31
C PRO A 219 -1.49 -25.78 12.25
N VAL A 220 -1.44 -26.90 11.51
CA VAL A 220 -0.45 -27.09 10.44
C VAL A 220 -0.81 -26.27 9.21
N THR A 221 -2.08 -26.13 8.87
CA THR A 221 -2.55 -25.27 7.77
C THR A 221 -2.16 -23.81 8.02
N VAL A 222 -2.41 -23.30 9.23
CA VAL A 222 -2.01 -21.93 9.61
C VAL A 222 -0.50 -21.74 9.45
N LEU A 223 0.32 -22.69 9.89
CA LEU A 223 1.77 -22.58 9.78
C LEU A 223 2.25 -22.55 8.32
N ILE A 224 1.73 -23.47 7.49
CA ILE A 224 2.10 -23.58 6.09
C ILE A 224 1.65 -22.35 5.30
N GLU A 225 0.39 -21.93 5.45
CA GLU A 225 -0.15 -20.76 4.75
C GLU A 225 0.54 -19.47 5.19
N PHE A 226 0.79 -19.31 6.49
CA PHE A 226 1.55 -18.15 6.97
C PHE A 226 2.93 -18.08 6.33
N ALA A 227 3.66 -19.20 6.29
CA ALA A 227 4.97 -19.27 5.65
C ALA A 227 4.90 -19.00 4.14
N LEU A 228 3.90 -19.56 3.45
CA LEU A 228 3.66 -19.36 2.03
C LEU A 228 3.43 -17.87 1.75
N PHE A 229 2.45 -17.24 2.39
CA PHE A 229 2.12 -15.84 2.13
C PHE A 229 3.25 -14.90 2.52
N TRP A 230 3.93 -15.17 3.64
CA TRP A 230 5.03 -14.33 4.12
C TRP A 230 6.23 -14.32 3.17
N LEU A 231 6.63 -15.49 2.68
CA LEU A 231 7.86 -15.64 1.90
C LEU A 231 7.65 -15.52 0.39
N THR A 232 6.40 -15.59 -0.08
CA THR A 232 6.06 -15.59 -1.51
C THR A 232 5.17 -14.39 -1.88
N GLU A 233 3.86 -14.52 -1.76
CA GLU A 233 2.89 -13.56 -2.29
C GLU A 233 2.97 -12.19 -1.63
N GLU A 234 2.95 -12.11 -0.30
CA GLU A 234 2.99 -10.81 0.38
C GLU A 234 4.37 -10.14 0.25
N ALA A 235 5.44 -10.93 0.16
CA ALA A 235 6.77 -10.41 -0.15
C ALA A 235 6.80 -9.77 -1.54
N MET A 236 6.20 -10.40 -2.55
CA MET A 236 6.11 -9.84 -3.90
C MET A 236 5.17 -8.63 -3.93
N TRP A 237 3.92 -8.78 -3.52
CA TRP A 237 2.89 -7.78 -3.75
C TRP A 237 2.97 -6.60 -2.77
N ARG A 238 3.19 -6.84 -1.47
CA ARG A 238 3.22 -5.79 -0.44
C ARG A 238 4.65 -5.38 -0.12
N GLY A 239 5.59 -6.33 -0.10
CA GLY A 239 7.00 -6.06 0.15
C GLY A 239 7.68 -5.32 -1.00
N PHE A 240 7.44 -5.74 -2.24
CA PHE A 240 8.15 -5.23 -3.41
C PHE A 240 7.31 -4.27 -4.28
N VAL A 241 6.13 -4.69 -4.72
CA VAL A 241 5.32 -3.96 -5.73
C VAL A 241 4.64 -2.73 -5.12
N LEU A 242 3.86 -2.90 -4.05
CA LEU A 242 3.02 -1.84 -3.49
C LEU A 242 3.79 -0.54 -3.19
N PRO A 243 4.95 -0.54 -2.51
CA PRO A 243 5.69 0.69 -2.21
C PRO A 243 6.18 1.44 -3.45
N ARG A 244 6.34 0.73 -4.57
CA ARG A 244 6.72 1.33 -5.86
C ARG A 244 5.49 1.94 -6.53
N VAL A 245 4.39 1.20 -6.63
CA VAL A 245 3.14 1.69 -7.25
C VAL A 245 2.63 2.97 -6.56
N GLU A 246 2.77 3.05 -5.23
CA GLU A 246 2.37 4.21 -4.42
C GLU A 246 3.19 5.49 -4.66
N LEU A 247 4.27 5.42 -5.46
CA LEU A 247 4.97 6.62 -5.92
C LEU A 247 4.14 7.45 -6.90
N TRP A 248 3.14 6.85 -7.55
CA TRP A 248 2.34 7.50 -8.59
C TRP A 248 0.86 7.61 -8.28
N MET A 249 0.39 6.98 -7.20
CA MET A 249 -1.03 6.97 -6.85
C MET A 249 -1.25 6.81 -5.35
N SER A 250 -2.47 7.11 -4.90
CA SER A 250 -2.86 6.94 -3.49
C SER A 250 -2.81 5.48 -3.06
N ARG A 251 -2.63 5.22 -1.76
CA ARG A 251 -2.61 3.87 -1.17
C ARG A 251 -3.79 3.00 -1.59
N GLY A 252 -4.98 3.60 -1.63
CA GLY A 252 -6.18 2.92 -2.09
C GLY A 252 -6.09 2.52 -3.56
N ALA A 253 -5.74 3.48 -4.43
CA ALA A 253 -5.60 3.22 -5.87
C ALA A 253 -4.50 2.19 -6.14
N ALA A 254 -3.38 2.26 -5.42
CA ALA A 254 -2.31 1.27 -5.50
C ALA A 254 -2.80 -0.12 -5.09
N GLY A 255 -3.57 -0.21 -3.99
CA GLY A 255 -4.21 -1.46 -3.57
C GLY A 255 -5.12 -2.05 -4.65
N VAL A 256 -5.90 -1.23 -5.36
CA VAL A 256 -6.75 -1.68 -6.47
C VAL A 256 -5.92 -2.19 -7.65
N VAL A 257 -4.90 -1.43 -8.07
CA VAL A 257 -4.03 -1.82 -9.19
C VAL A 257 -3.26 -3.10 -8.88
N VAL A 258 -2.68 -3.20 -7.68
CA VAL A 258 -1.99 -4.42 -7.22
C VAL A 258 -2.97 -5.58 -7.14
N GLY A 259 -4.18 -5.36 -6.60
CA GLY A 259 -5.22 -6.37 -6.52
C GLY A 259 -5.70 -6.88 -7.88
N ALA A 260 -5.85 -6.00 -8.87
CA ALA A 260 -6.26 -6.38 -10.22
C ALA A 260 -5.17 -7.22 -10.90
N ALA A 261 -3.91 -6.81 -10.79
CA ALA A 261 -2.79 -7.60 -11.28
C ALA A 261 -2.69 -8.95 -10.55
N TRP A 262 -2.92 -8.97 -9.24
CA TRP A 262 -2.91 -10.19 -8.45
C TRP A 262 -4.08 -11.14 -8.81
N ALA A 263 -5.27 -10.62 -9.10
CA ALA A 263 -6.38 -11.42 -9.61
C ALA A 263 -6.06 -12.04 -10.98
N LEU A 264 -5.50 -11.25 -11.89
CA LEU A 264 -5.07 -11.73 -13.21
C LEU A 264 -3.94 -12.74 -13.11
N TRP A 265 -3.04 -12.60 -12.13
CA TRP A 265 -1.98 -13.56 -11.89
C TRP A 265 -2.51 -14.98 -11.68
N HIS A 266 -3.66 -15.15 -11.00
CA HIS A 266 -4.29 -16.45 -10.77
C HIS A 266 -4.98 -17.06 -12.00
N LEU A 267 -5.07 -16.35 -13.12
CA LEU A 267 -5.89 -16.76 -14.27
C LEU A 267 -5.62 -18.21 -14.76
N PRO A 268 -4.36 -18.71 -14.86
CA PRO A 268 -4.12 -20.09 -15.28
C PRO A 268 -4.71 -21.13 -14.32
N LEU A 269 -4.83 -20.84 -13.02
CA LEU A 269 -5.39 -21.79 -12.06
C LEU A 269 -6.85 -22.12 -12.37
N PHE A 270 -7.61 -21.19 -12.99
CA PHE A 270 -8.98 -21.44 -13.43
C PHE A 270 -9.08 -22.48 -14.55
N ALA A 271 -7.98 -22.76 -15.26
CA ALA A 271 -7.91 -23.78 -16.30
C ALA A 271 -7.34 -25.12 -15.81
N ILE A 272 -6.93 -25.21 -14.53
CA ILE A 272 -6.46 -26.46 -13.93
C ILE A 272 -7.63 -27.15 -13.23
N ALA A 273 -8.05 -28.30 -13.76
CA ALA A 273 -9.09 -29.12 -13.15
C ALA A 273 -8.65 -29.58 -11.75
N GLY A 274 -9.56 -29.42 -10.78
CA GLY A 274 -9.31 -29.77 -9.38
C GLY A 274 -8.62 -28.67 -8.56
N SER A 275 -8.24 -27.54 -9.19
CA SER A 275 -7.83 -26.36 -8.42
C SER A 275 -9.04 -25.72 -7.73
N PHE A 276 -8.80 -25.03 -6.62
CA PHE A 276 -9.84 -24.24 -5.96
C PHE A 276 -10.43 -23.18 -6.91
N GLN A 277 -9.60 -22.52 -7.70
CA GLN A 277 -10.03 -21.46 -8.61
C GLN A 277 -10.97 -21.98 -9.70
N SER A 278 -10.79 -23.23 -10.15
CA SER A 278 -11.65 -23.84 -11.16
C SER A 278 -13.10 -24.06 -10.71
N SER A 279 -13.39 -24.00 -9.41
CA SER A 279 -14.73 -24.20 -8.85
C SER A 279 -15.51 -22.91 -8.53
N VAL A 280 -14.90 -21.73 -8.72
CA VAL A 280 -15.52 -20.43 -8.40
C VAL A 280 -15.59 -19.50 -9.62
N PRO A 281 -16.56 -18.57 -9.69
CA PRO A 281 -16.63 -17.63 -10.81
C PRO A 281 -15.49 -16.62 -10.75
N PHE A 282 -14.72 -16.50 -11.85
CA PHE A 282 -13.57 -15.59 -11.94
C PHE A 282 -13.90 -14.15 -11.54
N LEU A 283 -15.05 -13.61 -11.96
CA LEU A 283 -15.42 -12.24 -11.61
C LEU A 283 -15.59 -12.06 -10.10
N GLY A 284 -16.22 -13.02 -9.42
CA GLY A 284 -16.38 -12.98 -7.97
C GLY A 284 -15.05 -13.11 -7.24
N PHE A 285 -14.18 -14.01 -7.71
CA PHE A 285 -12.81 -14.16 -7.21
C PHE A 285 -12.02 -12.86 -7.40
N ALA A 286 -12.03 -12.26 -8.59
CA ALA A 286 -11.30 -11.03 -8.88
C ALA A 286 -11.76 -9.86 -8.00
N VAL A 287 -13.07 -9.71 -7.76
CA VAL A 287 -13.61 -8.70 -6.85
C VAL A 287 -13.15 -8.95 -5.42
N LEU A 288 -13.17 -10.20 -4.95
CA LEU A 288 -12.66 -10.58 -3.63
C LEU A 288 -11.17 -10.27 -3.50
N THR A 289 -10.35 -10.70 -4.45
CA THR A 289 -8.89 -10.46 -4.48
C THR A 289 -8.56 -8.97 -4.46
N VAL A 290 -9.29 -8.15 -5.23
CA VAL A 290 -9.11 -6.69 -5.24
C VAL A 290 -9.49 -6.08 -3.89
N ALA A 291 -10.62 -6.46 -3.31
CA ALA A 291 -11.04 -5.98 -2.00
C ALA A 291 -10.02 -6.36 -0.91
N THR A 292 -9.54 -7.60 -0.92
CA THR A 292 -8.48 -8.11 -0.04
C THR A 292 -7.17 -7.34 -0.21
N ALA A 293 -6.77 -7.04 -1.45
CA ALA A 293 -5.57 -6.24 -1.72
C ALA A 293 -5.68 -4.79 -1.18
N VAL A 294 -6.86 -4.18 -1.24
CA VAL A 294 -7.13 -2.87 -0.66
C VAL A 294 -7.04 -2.89 0.87
N ILE A 295 -7.61 -3.92 1.52
CA ILE A 295 -7.48 -4.12 2.98
C ILE A 295 -6.02 -4.32 3.36
N LEU A 296 -5.29 -5.13 2.60
CA LEU A 296 -3.87 -5.40 2.82
C LEU A 296 -2.99 -4.16 2.60
N SER A 297 -3.33 -3.29 1.64
CA SER A 297 -2.69 -1.97 1.49
C SER A 297 -2.89 -1.11 2.75
N TRP A 298 -4.11 -1.04 3.28
CA TRP A 298 -4.36 -0.33 4.55
C TRP A 298 -3.57 -0.94 5.71
N LEU A 299 -3.55 -2.27 5.83
CA LEU A 299 -2.89 -2.99 6.92
C LEU A 299 -1.36 -2.84 6.85
N PHE A 300 -0.79 -2.88 5.65
CA PHE A 300 0.63 -2.62 5.40
C PHE A 300 1.03 -1.26 5.96
N HIS A 301 0.20 -0.23 5.74
CA HIS A 301 0.45 1.11 6.27
C HIS A 301 0.25 1.22 7.77
N LEU A 302 -0.79 0.58 8.31
CA LEU A 302 -1.01 0.52 9.75
C LEU A 302 0.19 -0.15 10.44
N GLY A 303 0.73 -1.21 9.83
CA GLY A 303 1.92 -1.94 10.26
C GLY A 303 3.26 -1.33 9.86
N SER A 304 3.32 -0.03 9.51
CA SER A 304 4.59 0.64 9.15
C SER A 304 5.42 -0.09 8.09
N GLY A 305 4.76 -0.69 7.08
CA GLY A 305 5.38 -1.45 5.99
C GLY A 305 5.73 -2.90 6.32
N SER A 306 5.11 -3.50 7.34
CA SER A 306 5.34 -4.91 7.72
C SER A 306 4.65 -5.88 6.79
N VAL A 307 5.42 -6.74 6.12
CA VAL A 307 4.90 -7.86 5.33
C VAL A 307 4.38 -8.98 6.23
N LEU A 308 4.98 -9.17 7.41
CA LEU A 308 4.53 -10.18 8.39
C LEU A 308 3.08 -9.98 8.81
N VAL A 309 2.68 -8.73 9.08
CA VAL A 309 1.29 -8.41 9.45
C VAL A 309 0.34 -8.69 8.28
N CYS A 310 0.75 -8.38 7.06
CA CYS A 310 -0.03 -8.70 5.86
C CYS A 310 -0.18 -10.20 5.65
N ALA A 311 0.90 -10.97 5.79
CA ALA A 311 0.88 -12.42 5.68
C ALA A 311 0.03 -13.09 6.76
N LEU A 312 0.07 -12.57 7.99
CA LEU A 312 -0.80 -13.04 9.07
C LEU A 312 -2.28 -12.85 8.72
N TYR A 313 -2.66 -11.66 8.24
CA TYR A 313 -4.03 -11.41 7.81
C TYR A 313 -4.44 -12.32 6.65
N HIS A 314 -3.60 -12.41 5.61
CA HIS A 314 -3.88 -13.21 4.42
C HIS A 314 -4.08 -14.69 4.78
N CYS A 315 -3.14 -15.28 5.53
CA CYS A 315 -3.26 -16.65 6.05
C CYS A 315 -4.57 -16.85 6.82
N LEU A 316 -4.92 -15.94 7.73
CA LEU A 316 -6.12 -16.13 8.55
C LEU A 316 -7.41 -15.98 7.76
N VAL A 317 -7.42 -15.21 6.66
CA VAL A 317 -8.55 -15.14 5.74
C VAL A 317 -8.73 -16.48 5.01
N ASP A 318 -7.64 -17.06 4.50
CA ASP A 318 -7.69 -18.33 3.77
C ASP A 318 -8.02 -19.50 4.69
N VAL A 319 -7.43 -19.56 5.89
CA VAL A 319 -7.84 -20.49 6.95
C VAL A 319 -9.29 -20.29 7.36
N ALA A 320 -9.79 -19.04 7.39
CA ALA A 320 -11.21 -18.81 7.68
C ALA A 320 -12.10 -19.36 6.56
N PHE A 321 -11.70 -19.25 5.31
CA PHE A 321 -12.42 -19.86 4.19
C PHE A 321 -12.41 -21.38 4.25
N ALA A 322 -11.24 -21.97 4.47
CA ALA A 322 -11.05 -23.41 4.52
C ALA A 322 -11.75 -24.06 5.72
N SER A 323 -11.73 -23.41 6.89
CA SER A 323 -12.41 -23.92 8.10
C SER A 323 -13.92 -23.73 8.10
N THR A 324 -14.44 -22.85 7.25
CA THR A 324 -15.89 -22.62 7.15
C THR A 324 -16.51 -23.27 5.92
N GLY A 325 -15.74 -23.71 4.93
CA GLY A 325 -16.26 -24.24 3.67
C GLY A 325 -17.03 -23.21 2.83
N VAL A 326 -16.95 -21.93 3.20
CA VAL A 326 -17.82 -20.86 2.67
C VAL A 326 -17.69 -20.65 1.17
N LEU A 327 -16.54 -20.99 0.59
CA LEU A 327 -16.28 -20.83 -0.84
C LEU A 327 -16.85 -21.99 -1.68
N SER A 328 -17.11 -23.16 -1.09
CA SER A 328 -17.64 -24.34 -1.78
C SER A 328 -19.08 -24.70 -1.36
N ALA A 329 -19.58 -24.16 -0.24
CA ALA A 329 -20.88 -24.51 0.31
C ALA A 329 -22.08 -24.11 -0.58
N SER A 330 -22.09 -22.87 -1.07
CA SER A 330 -23.14 -22.37 -1.97
C SER A 330 -22.73 -21.05 -2.61
N ALA A 331 -23.39 -20.67 -3.72
CA ALA A 331 -23.22 -19.36 -4.32
C ALA A 331 -23.53 -18.21 -3.33
N THR A 332 -24.56 -18.37 -2.49
CA THR A 332 -24.93 -17.38 -1.48
C THR A 332 -23.83 -17.17 -0.43
N ALA A 333 -23.23 -18.26 0.06
CA ALA A 333 -22.13 -18.21 1.01
C ALA A 333 -20.91 -17.50 0.41
N PHE A 334 -20.53 -17.89 -0.81
CA PHE A 334 -19.45 -17.26 -1.57
C PHE A 334 -19.67 -15.74 -1.74
N TRP A 335 -20.82 -15.32 -2.27
CA TRP A 335 -21.11 -13.90 -2.49
C TRP A 335 -21.25 -13.09 -1.19
N THR A 336 -21.66 -13.72 -0.09
CA THR A 336 -21.68 -13.09 1.23
C THR A 336 -20.27 -12.67 1.65
N VAL A 337 -19.29 -13.55 1.48
CA VAL A 337 -17.87 -13.25 1.80
C VAL A 337 -17.31 -12.16 0.89
N VAL A 338 -17.62 -12.22 -0.41
CA VAL A 338 -17.25 -11.16 -1.36
C VAL A 338 -17.79 -9.82 -0.89
N ALA A 339 -19.08 -9.76 -0.54
CA ALA A 339 -19.73 -8.53 -0.07
C ALA A 339 -19.10 -8.01 1.24
N LEU A 340 -18.76 -8.89 2.19
CA LEU A 340 -18.10 -8.52 3.44
C LEU A 340 -16.71 -7.89 3.20
N HIS A 341 -15.91 -8.45 2.30
CA HIS A 341 -14.60 -7.88 1.96
C HIS A 341 -14.74 -6.54 1.24
N VAL A 342 -15.67 -6.43 0.29
CA VAL A 342 -15.96 -5.16 -0.41
C VAL A 342 -16.40 -4.10 0.59
N LEU A 343 -17.29 -4.44 1.52
CA LEU A 343 -17.76 -3.53 2.55
C LEU A 343 -16.60 -3.10 3.47
N ALA A 344 -15.78 -4.02 3.93
CA ALA A 344 -14.61 -3.72 4.76
C ALA A 344 -13.64 -2.77 4.03
N ALA A 345 -13.30 -3.08 2.77
CA ALA A 345 -12.46 -2.24 1.93
C ALA A 345 -13.06 -0.84 1.74
N ALA A 346 -14.36 -0.74 1.46
CA ALA A 346 -15.08 0.53 1.29
C ALA A 346 -15.10 1.37 2.57
N VAL A 347 -15.33 0.75 3.73
CA VAL A 347 -15.30 1.44 5.04
C VAL A 347 -13.90 1.97 5.34
N LEU A 348 -12.85 1.17 5.10
CA LEU A 348 -11.46 1.59 5.28
C LEU A 348 -11.08 2.74 4.33
N TRP A 349 -11.57 2.69 3.10
CA TRP A 349 -11.39 3.76 2.11
C TRP A 349 -12.07 5.05 2.55
N TRP A 350 -13.34 4.96 2.97
CA TRP A 350 -14.13 6.10 3.40
C TRP A 350 -13.48 6.82 4.59
N ARG A 351 -13.05 6.06 5.60
CA ARG A 351 -12.41 6.56 6.84
C ARG A 351 -11.06 7.25 6.62
N GLY A 352 -10.58 7.34 5.38
CA GLY A 352 -9.43 8.15 5.01
C GLY A 352 -8.08 7.45 5.20
N GLY A 353 -8.07 6.20 5.67
CA GLY A 353 -6.84 5.40 5.85
C GLY A 353 -6.06 5.17 4.55
N LEU A 354 -6.76 5.28 3.40
CA LEU A 354 -6.24 5.01 2.06
C LEU A 354 -6.04 6.27 1.19
N ARG A 355 -6.29 7.48 1.73
CA ARG A 355 -6.34 8.74 0.95
C ARG A 355 -4.98 9.44 0.74
N ARG A 356 -3.85 8.92 1.21
CA ARG A 356 -2.50 9.47 0.93
C ARG A 356 -1.73 8.51 0.00
N ALA A 357 -0.89 8.92 -0.96
CA ALA A 357 -0.41 10.24 -1.35
C ALA A 357 -0.39 10.43 -2.89
N VAL A 358 -0.32 11.69 -3.34
CA VAL A 358 0.73 12.25 -4.22
C VAL A 358 0.99 13.69 -3.71
N PRO A 359 2.23 14.05 -3.35
CA PRO A 359 2.78 15.26 -3.94
C PRO A 359 4.03 14.87 -4.74
N ALA A 360 3.85 14.79 -6.06
CA ALA A 360 4.94 14.79 -7.00
C ALA A 360 5.33 16.27 -7.19
N THR A 361 6.59 16.54 -6.85
CA THR A 361 7.44 17.70 -7.17
C THR A 361 6.79 18.93 -7.79
#